data_AF-A0A936HS46-F1
#
_entry.id   AF-A0A936HS46-F1
#
_cell.length_a   1.000
_cell.length_b   1.000
_cell.length_c   1.000
_cell.angle_alpha   90.00
_cell.angle_beta   90.00
_cell.angle_gamma   90.00
#
_symmetry.space_group_name_H-M   'P 1'
#
loop_
_entity.id
_entity.type
_entity.pdbx_description
1 polymer ?
#
loop_
_entity_poly.entity_id
_entity_poly.type
_entity_poly.pdbx_seq_one_letter_code
_entity_poly.pdbx_strand_id
1 'polypeptide(L)'
;MIRKGASYRPFHIDPTEDRPELPGKRGASDRPTFGSIIWYSMLRLVITIGAAVLLYDHVDYSEWWWITIASIYGFVIFPAQVQYNHFRQSSRQIIEETLCSSCRFFNPDGLHCTKLDEHVNERYLPCEGEGWEPKSFEEE
;
A
#
# COMPACT_ATOMS: atom_id res chain seq x y z
N MET A 1 -31.91 31.90 43.89
CA MET A 1 -31.66 32.10 42.43
C MET A 1 -31.27 30.76 41.83
N ILE A 2 -32.19 30.13 41.09
CA ILE A 2 -32.04 28.79 40.51
C ILE A 2 -31.69 28.97 39.03
N ARG A 3 -30.49 28.54 38.60
CA ARG A 3 -30.10 28.56 37.18
C ARG A 3 -30.69 27.34 36.46
N LYS A 4 -31.41 27.63 35.37
CA LYS A 4 -32.17 26.71 34.52
C LYS A 4 -31.25 25.77 33.73
N GLY A 5 -31.75 24.55 33.51
CA GLY A 5 -31.10 23.47 32.76
C GLY A 5 -30.93 23.75 31.27
N ALA A 6 -29.87 23.16 30.70
CA ALA A 6 -29.59 23.13 29.28
C ALA A 6 -30.38 21.99 28.63
N SER A 7 -31.31 22.36 27.75
CA SER A 7 -32.11 21.47 26.92
C SER A 7 -31.28 20.99 25.72
N TYR A 8 -30.96 19.69 25.68
CA TYR A 8 -30.41 19.06 24.47
C TYR A 8 -31.50 18.99 23.39
N ARG A 9 -31.21 19.46 22.17
CA ARG A 9 -32.05 19.23 20.98
C ARG A 9 -31.50 18.04 20.19
N PRO A 10 -32.35 17.12 19.71
CA PRO A 10 -31.90 16.04 18.83
C PRO A 10 -31.55 16.58 17.44
N PHE A 11 -30.47 16.04 16.88
CA PHE A 11 -29.98 16.33 15.54
C PHE A 11 -30.86 15.58 14.52
N HIS A 12 -31.80 16.30 13.91
CA HIS A 12 -32.66 15.78 12.85
C HIS A 12 -31.89 15.93 11.52
N ILE A 13 -31.52 14.81 10.89
CA ILE A 13 -30.85 14.81 9.58
C ILE A 13 -31.95 14.79 8.52
N ASP A 14 -32.06 15.88 7.75
CA ASP A 14 -32.94 15.97 6.58
C ASP A 14 -32.34 15.17 5.40
N PRO A 15 -33.09 14.33 4.66
CA PRO A 15 -32.52 13.39 3.70
C PRO A 15 -32.31 13.95 2.28
N THR A 16 -32.45 15.26 2.08
CA THR A 16 -32.41 15.87 0.73
C THR A 16 -31.39 17.00 0.59
N GLU A 17 -30.26 16.92 1.30
CA GLU A 17 -29.11 17.80 1.00
C GLU A 17 -28.28 17.16 -0.13
N ASP A 18 -28.34 17.84 -1.27
CA ASP A 18 -27.59 17.62 -2.50
C ASP A 18 -26.13 17.20 -2.20
N ARG A 19 -25.82 15.91 -2.38
CA ARG A 19 -24.43 15.42 -2.26
C ARG A 19 -23.65 16.05 -3.40
N PRO A 20 -22.63 16.90 -3.15
CA PRO A 20 -21.79 17.36 -4.23
C PRO A 20 -21.18 16.13 -4.93
N GLU A 21 -21.51 15.98 -6.21
CA GLU A 21 -20.89 14.98 -7.09
C GLU A 21 -19.39 15.27 -7.11
N LEU A 22 -18.65 14.52 -6.29
CA LEU A 22 -17.19 14.53 -6.31
C LEU A 22 -16.76 14.14 -7.73
N PRO A 23 -15.95 14.98 -8.40
CA PRO A 23 -15.56 14.72 -9.77
C PRO A 23 -14.87 13.36 -9.82
N GLY A 24 -15.44 12.45 -10.62
CA GLY A 24 -14.95 11.11 -10.86
C GLY A 24 -13.50 11.10 -11.32
N LYS A 25 -12.57 11.14 -10.37
CA LYS A 25 -11.26 10.55 -10.55
C LYS A 25 -11.49 9.04 -10.50
N ARG A 26 -11.41 8.41 -11.67
CA ARG A 26 -11.25 6.96 -11.81
C ARG A 26 -10.30 6.49 -10.72
N GLY A 27 -10.84 5.69 -9.79
CA GLY A 27 -10.15 5.15 -8.63
C GLY A 27 -9.11 4.11 -9.03
N ALA A 28 -8.09 4.53 -9.78
CA ALA A 28 -6.81 3.87 -9.68
C ALA A 28 -6.34 4.16 -8.26
N SER A 29 -6.33 3.13 -7.41
CA SER A 29 -5.68 3.19 -6.12
C SER A 29 -4.22 3.62 -6.35
N ASP A 30 -3.95 4.92 -6.20
CA ASP A 30 -2.63 5.57 -6.30
C ASP A 30 -1.69 5.17 -5.14
N ARG A 31 -1.94 4.03 -4.50
CA ARG A 31 -1.00 3.40 -3.58
C ARG A 31 -0.18 2.36 -4.33
N PRO A 32 1.17 2.39 -4.23
CA PRO A 32 1.99 1.36 -4.82
C PRO A 32 1.65 0.02 -4.18
N THR A 33 0.92 -0.83 -4.89
CA THR A 33 0.69 -2.23 -4.50
C THR A 33 1.97 -3.02 -4.75
N PHE A 34 2.18 -4.11 -4.01
CA PHE A 34 3.31 -5.02 -4.29
C PHE A 34 3.37 -5.45 -5.75
N GLY A 35 2.21 -5.72 -6.36
CA GLY A 35 2.11 -6.06 -7.78
C GLY A 35 2.66 -4.95 -8.69
N SER A 36 2.33 -3.68 -8.41
CA SER A 36 2.85 -2.56 -9.19
C SER A 36 4.38 -2.41 -9.07
N ILE A 37 4.93 -2.61 -7.87
CA ILE A 37 6.38 -2.54 -7.61
C ILE A 37 7.09 -3.64 -8.42
N ILE A 38 6.57 -4.86 -8.40
CA ILE A 38 7.12 -6.00 -9.14
C ILE A 38 7.03 -5.75 -10.65
N TRP A 39 5.88 -5.27 -11.15
CA TRP A 39 5.69 -4.97 -12.57
C TRP A 39 6.73 -3.98 -13.10
N TYR A 40 6.92 -2.86 -12.40
CA TYR A 40 7.93 -1.87 -12.80
C TYR A 40 9.36 -2.40 -12.63
N SER A 41 9.62 -3.29 -11.67
CA SER A 41 10.93 -3.95 -11.54
C SER A 41 11.23 -4.85 -12.74
N MET A 42 10.26 -5.68 -13.14
CA MET A 42 10.39 -6.57 -14.31
C MET A 42 10.58 -5.76 -15.60
N LEU A 43 9.82 -4.68 -15.78
CA LEU A 43 9.97 -3.79 -16.93
C LEU A 43 11.39 -3.18 -17.00
N ARG A 44 11.90 -2.67 -15.87
CA ARG A 44 13.27 -2.12 -15.79
C ARG A 44 14.31 -3.18 -16.11
N LEU A 45 14.14 -4.40 -15.62
CA LEU A 45 15.05 -5.51 -15.89
C LEU A 45 15.10 -5.87 -17.39
N VAL A 46 13.96 -5.94 -18.07
CA VAL A 46 13.91 -6.17 -19.53
C VAL A 46 14.63 -5.06 -20.28
N ILE A 47 14.41 -3.80 -19.89
CA ILE A 47 15.10 -2.64 -20.50
C ILE A 47 16.61 -2.72 -20.24
N THR A 48 17.04 -3.06 -19.02
CA THR A 48 18.47 -3.19 -18.66
C THR A 48 19.15 -4.30 -19.47
N ILE A 49 18.51 -5.46 -19.63
CA ILE A 49 19.05 -6.56 -20.45
C ILE A 49 19.12 -6.14 -21.92
N GLY A 50 18.05 -5.53 -22.45
CA GLY A 50 18.04 -5.02 -23.83
C GLY A 50 19.17 -4.02 -24.08
N ALA A 51 19.41 -3.09 -23.15
CA ALA A 51 20.51 -2.15 -23.21
C ALA A 51 21.89 -2.83 -23.12
N ALA A 52 22.04 -3.84 -22.25
CA ALA A 52 23.29 -4.59 -22.11
C ALA A 52 23.67 -5.35 -23.39
N VAL A 53 22.67 -5.91 -24.10
CA VAL A 53 22.88 -6.57 -25.40
C VAL A 53 23.30 -5.57 -26.47
N LEU A 54 22.68 -4.38 -26.54
CA LEU A 54 23.07 -3.34 -27.50
C LEU A 54 24.49 -2.80 -27.25
N LEU A 55 24.94 -2.81 -25.99
CA LEU A 55 26.29 -2.37 -25.61
C LEU A 55 27.35 -3.46 -25.75
N TYR A 56 26.96 -4.72 -26.04
CA TYR A 56 27.88 -5.85 -26.10
C TYR A 56 28.98 -5.68 -27.16
N ASP A 57 28.64 -5.16 -28.35
CA ASP A 57 29.59 -4.99 -29.45
C ASP A 57 30.49 -3.76 -29.31
N HIS A 58 30.22 -2.88 -28.34
CA HIS A 58 30.92 -1.60 -28.17
C HIS A 58 31.91 -1.59 -26.99
N VAL A 59 31.92 -2.62 -26.14
CA VAL A 59 32.68 -2.66 -24.91
C VAL A 59 33.46 -3.96 -24.80
N ASP A 60 34.67 -3.90 -24.27
CA ASP A 60 35.46 -5.10 -23.98
C ASP A 60 34.73 -6.03 -23.00
N TYR A 61 34.86 -7.35 -23.22
CA TYR A 61 34.14 -8.37 -22.45
C TYR A 61 34.35 -8.27 -20.93
N SER A 62 35.55 -7.86 -20.49
CA SER A 62 35.87 -7.67 -19.08
C SER A 62 35.10 -6.52 -18.45
N GLU A 63 34.98 -5.38 -19.15
CA GLU A 63 34.28 -4.20 -18.66
C GLU A 63 32.76 -4.35 -18.78
N TRP A 64 32.29 -5.09 -19.79
CA TRP A 64 30.88 -5.36 -20.03
C TRP A 64 30.17 -6.00 -18.83
N TRP A 65 30.82 -6.95 -18.14
CA TRP A 65 30.27 -7.58 -16.94
C TRP A 65 30.08 -6.57 -15.79
N TRP A 66 31.07 -5.72 -15.55
CA TRP A 66 31.02 -4.70 -14.50
C TRP A 66 29.93 -3.67 -14.77
N ILE A 67 29.83 -3.19 -16.02
CA ILE A 67 28.78 -2.25 -16.43
C ILE A 67 27.39 -2.88 -16.27
N THR A 68 27.22 -4.14 -16.68
CA THR A 68 25.94 -4.84 -16.58
C THR A 68 25.51 -5.00 -15.12
N ILE A 69 26.41 -5.46 -14.25
CA ILE A 69 26.12 -5.61 -12.81
C ILE A 69 25.80 -4.25 -12.16
N ALA A 70 26.59 -3.22 -12.46
CA ALA A 70 26.36 -1.87 -11.95
C ALA A 70 25.01 -1.31 -12.43
N SER A 71 24.64 -1.57 -13.69
CA SER A 71 23.36 -1.14 -14.28
C SER A 71 22.17 -1.84 -13.63
N ILE A 72 22.25 -3.16 -13.41
CA ILE A 72 21.20 -3.90 -12.68
C ILE A 72 21.06 -3.35 -11.26
N TYR A 73 22.16 -3.12 -10.56
CA TYR A 73 22.11 -2.60 -9.19
C TYR A 73 21.51 -1.18 -9.14
N GLY A 74 22.00 -0.27 -9.98
CA GLY A 74 21.55 1.12 -9.98
C GLY A 74 20.14 1.33 -10.54
N PHE A 75 19.75 0.56 -11.56
CA PHE A 75 18.49 0.79 -12.26
C PHE A 75 17.35 -0.13 -11.78
N VAL A 76 17.65 -1.32 -11.27
CA VAL A 76 16.64 -2.27 -10.78
C VAL A 76 16.58 -2.26 -9.25
N ILE A 77 17.72 -2.51 -8.59
CA ILE A 77 17.75 -2.71 -7.13
C ILE A 77 17.51 -1.40 -6.38
N PHE A 78 18.20 -0.32 -6.74
CA PHE A 78 18.07 0.97 -6.05
C PHE A 78 16.61 1.51 -6.02
N PRO A 79 15.88 1.64 -7.15
CA PRO A 79 14.50 2.12 -7.08
C PRO A 79 13.56 1.12 -6.41
N ALA A 80 13.86 -0.19 -6.44
CA ALA A 80 13.08 -1.19 -5.70
C ALA A 80 13.22 -1.00 -4.18
N GLN A 81 14.43 -0.73 -3.69
CA GLN A 81 14.67 -0.44 -2.27
C GLN A 81 13.95 0.84 -1.81
N VAL A 82 13.99 1.90 -2.63
CA VAL A 82 13.29 3.17 -2.32
C VAL A 82 11.78 2.96 -2.25
N GLN A 83 11.19 2.26 -3.23
CA GLN A 83 9.76 1.97 -3.24
C GLN A 83 9.35 1.06 -2.07
N TYR A 84 10.17 0.06 -1.74
CA TYR A 84 9.90 -0.84 -0.61
C TYR A 84 9.95 -0.09 0.74
N ASN A 85 10.92 0.78 0.94
CA ASN A 85 11.01 1.59 2.15
C ASN A 85 9.81 2.52 2.30
N HIS A 86 9.37 3.16 1.21
CA HIS A 86 8.17 3.99 1.21
C HIS A 86 6.91 3.17 1.54
N PHE A 87 6.75 2.01 0.91
CA PHE A 87 5.64 1.10 1.19
C PHE A 87 5.62 0.67 2.66
N ARG A 88 6.77 0.29 3.21
CA ARG A 88 6.91 -0.12 4.62
C ARG A 88 6.53 1.00 5.58
N GLN A 89 6.90 2.25 5.27
CA GLN A 89 6.61 3.39 6.11
C GLN A 89 5.12 3.75 6.11
N SER A 90 4.47 3.76 4.94
CA SER A 90 3.02 3.97 4.84
C SER A 90 2.23 2.82 5.47
N SER A 91 2.71 1.58 5.32
CA SER A 91 2.07 0.39 5.92
C SER A 91 2.10 0.44 7.44
N ARG A 92 3.17 0.96 8.05
CA ARG A 92 3.27 1.10 9.51
C ARG A 92 2.19 2.01 10.08
N GLN A 93 1.88 3.13 9.43
CA GLN A 93 0.80 4.01 9.89
C GLN A 93 -0.56 3.30 9.86
N ILE A 94 -0.85 2.53 8.80
CA ILE A 94 -2.08 1.74 8.69
C ILE A 94 -2.13 0.67 9.80
N ILE A 95 -0.99 0.03 10.10
CA ILE A 95 -0.90 -1.01 11.13
C ILE A 95 -1.05 -0.40 12.54
N GLU A 96 -0.50 0.77 12.80
CA GLU A 96 -0.56 1.41 14.12
C GLU A 96 -1.91 2.11 14.40
N GLU A 97 -2.57 2.65 13.37
CA GLU A 97 -3.79 3.43 13.53
C GLU A 97 -5.09 2.61 13.36
N THR A 98 -5.03 1.38 12.84
CA THR A 98 -6.22 0.55 12.59
C THR A 98 -6.37 -0.63 13.55
N LEU A 99 -7.61 -0.91 13.95
CA LEU A 99 -7.99 -2.11 14.72
C LEU A 99 -7.68 -3.43 13.98
N CYS A 100 -7.45 -3.40 12.67
CA CYS A 100 -7.12 -4.59 11.87
C CYS A 100 -5.76 -5.20 12.22
N SER A 101 -4.80 -4.44 12.76
CA SER A 101 -3.44 -4.95 13.03
C SER A 101 -3.36 -6.03 14.12
N SER A 102 -4.30 -6.00 15.06
CA SER A 102 -4.45 -6.98 16.14
C SER A 102 -5.29 -8.20 15.73
N CYS A 103 -5.84 -8.21 14.52
CA CYS A 103 -6.67 -9.30 14.00
C CYS A 103 -5.82 -10.51 13.60
N ARG A 104 -6.30 -11.73 13.88
CA ARG A 104 -5.69 -12.99 13.44
C ARG A 104 -5.58 -13.13 11.92
N PHE A 105 -6.56 -12.61 11.19
CA PHE A 105 -6.67 -12.77 9.73
C PHE A 105 -5.97 -11.66 8.94
N PHE A 106 -5.29 -10.72 9.62
CA PHE A 106 -4.60 -9.65 8.94
C PHE A 106 -3.19 -10.08 8.53
N ASN A 107 -2.89 -9.96 7.24
CA ASN A 107 -1.56 -10.20 6.69
C ASN A 107 -0.81 -8.86 6.50
N PRO A 108 0.26 -8.60 7.28
CA PRO A 108 1.02 -7.35 7.18
C PRO A 108 1.81 -7.22 5.87
N ASP A 109 2.19 -8.34 5.24
CA ASP A 109 2.99 -8.35 4.02
C ASP A 109 2.18 -7.98 2.78
N GLY A 110 0.85 -8.00 2.85
CA GLY A 110 0.00 -7.65 1.73
C GLY A 110 -1.12 -6.68 2.08
N LEU A 111 -1.14 -6.12 3.29
CA LEU A 111 -2.20 -5.24 3.81
C LEU A 111 -3.61 -5.73 3.46
N HIS A 112 -3.86 -7.03 3.59
CA HIS A 112 -5.14 -7.65 3.25
C HIS A 112 -5.65 -8.52 4.38
N CYS A 113 -6.96 -8.70 4.42
CA CYS A 113 -7.63 -9.64 5.30
C CYS A 113 -7.75 -10.99 4.59
N THR A 114 -7.20 -12.06 5.14
CA THR A 114 -7.26 -13.40 4.52
C THR A 114 -8.64 -14.03 4.56
N LYS A 115 -9.53 -13.56 5.45
CA LYS A 115 -10.92 -14.05 5.59
C LYS A 115 -11.84 -13.54 4.48
N LEU A 116 -11.65 -12.28 4.07
CA LEU A 116 -12.48 -11.61 3.06
C LEU A 116 -11.74 -11.39 1.73
N ASP A 117 -10.44 -11.67 1.69
CA ASP A 117 -9.53 -11.40 0.55
C ASP A 117 -9.54 -9.94 0.08
N GLU A 118 -9.89 -9.04 0.99
CA GLU A 118 -10.01 -7.61 0.73
C GLU A 118 -8.81 -6.84 1.29
N HIS A 119 -8.38 -5.80 0.55
CA HIS A 119 -7.30 -4.93 0.96
C HIS A 119 -7.78 -3.90 2.00
N VAL A 120 -7.01 -3.74 3.08
CA VAL A 120 -7.26 -2.74 4.12
C VAL A 120 -6.76 -1.38 3.65
N ASN A 121 -7.54 -0.34 3.91
CA ASN A 121 -7.20 1.04 3.59
C ASN A 121 -7.45 1.91 4.84
N GLU A 122 -6.77 3.05 4.96
CA GLU A 122 -6.95 4.02 6.06
C GLU A 122 -8.41 4.42 6.30
N ARG A 123 -9.24 4.37 5.26
CA ARG A 123 -10.66 4.75 5.31
C ARG A 123 -11.62 3.57 5.16
N TYR A 124 -11.12 2.36 4.94
CA TYR A 124 -11.94 1.19 4.69
C TYR A 124 -11.38 -0.03 5.42
N LEU A 125 -12.12 -0.49 6.42
CA LEU A 125 -11.85 -1.71 7.15
C LEU A 125 -12.82 -2.80 6.63
N PRO A 126 -12.33 -3.89 6.01
CA PRO A 126 -13.17 -4.91 5.36
C PRO A 126 -14.23 -5.55 6.25
N CYS A 127 -14.00 -5.59 7.57
CA CYS A 127 -14.90 -6.21 8.53
C CYS A 127 -15.67 -5.21 9.40
N GLU A 128 -15.46 -3.90 9.23
CA GLU A 128 -15.98 -2.81 10.09
C GLU A 128 -15.82 -3.05 11.62
N GLY A 129 -14.98 -4.02 12.01
CA GLY A 129 -14.84 -4.49 13.40
C GLY A 129 -15.78 -5.62 13.83
N GLU A 130 -16.85 -5.96 13.09
CA GLU A 130 -17.82 -7.00 13.49
C GLU A 130 -17.24 -8.42 13.41
N GLY A 131 -16.34 -8.66 12.45
CA GLY A 131 -15.68 -9.96 12.24
C GLY A 131 -14.26 -10.06 12.80
N TRP A 132 -13.88 -9.14 13.70
CA TRP A 132 -12.53 -9.05 14.26
C TRP A 132 -12.31 -10.11 15.34
N GLU A 133 -11.21 -10.84 15.24
CA GLU A 133 -10.80 -11.86 16.22
C GLU A 133 -9.34 -11.58 16.64
N PRO A 134 -9.03 -11.46 17.94
CA PRO A 134 -7.68 -11.19 18.40
C PRO A 134 -6.75 -12.38 18.10
N LYS A 135 -5.47 -12.09 17.87
CA LYS A 135 -4.42 -13.12 17.88
C LYS A 135 -4.42 -13.80 19.25
N SER A 136 -4.74 -15.09 19.30
CA SER A 136 -4.66 -15.89 20.52
C SER A 136 -3.19 -15.99 20.97
N PHE A 137 -2.94 -15.79 22.27
CA PHE A 137 -1.60 -15.87 22.90
C PHE A 137 -1.02 -17.30 22.97
N GLU A 138 -1.53 -18.25 22.18
CA GLU A 138 -1.20 -19.69 22.29
C GLU A 138 -0.25 -20.18 21.20
N GLU A 139 0.23 -19.32 20.29
CA GLU A 139 1.20 -19.69 19.25
C GLU A 139 2.53 -18.96 19.46
N GLU A 140 3.17 -19.20 20.61
CA GLU A 140 4.59 -18.88 20.86
C GLU A 140 5.44 -20.16 20.87
#